data_AF-A0A6L9AC60-F1
#
_entry.id   AF-A0A6L9AC60-F1
#
_cell.length_a   1.000
_cell.length_b   1.000
_cell.length_c   1.000
_cell.angle_alpha   90.00
_cell.angle_beta   90.00
_cell.angle_gamma   90.00
#
_symmetry.space_group_name_H-M   'P 1'
#
loop_
_entity.id
_entity.type
_entity.pdbx_description
1 polymer ?
#
loop_
_entity_poly.entity_id
_entity_poly.type
_entity_poly.pdbx_seq_one_letter_code
_entity_poly.pdbx_strand_id
1 'polypeptide(L)' 'FNATLPEAETVAARVKQELKLAAIPHQASAVNAFVTVSQGITCSAPAKTAEQIISDADAALYRAKESGRNRWEK' A
#
# COMPACT_ATOMS: atom_id res chain seq x y z
N PHE A 1 14.00 2.95 12.98
CA PHE A 1 12.97 1.94 12.70
C PHE A 1 13.67 0.64 12.32
N ASN A 2 13.28 -0.50 12.90
CA ASN A 2 13.91 -1.81 12.67
C ASN A 2 13.01 -2.80 11.91
N ALA A 3 11.84 -2.37 11.45
CA ALA A 3 10.96 -3.20 10.64
C ALA A 3 11.59 -3.51 9.28
N THR A 4 11.53 -4.77 8.91
CA THR A 4 12.03 -5.33 7.65
C THR A 4 10.97 -5.25 6.55
N LEU A 5 11.39 -5.42 5.30
CA LEU A 5 10.47 -5.36 4.16
C LEU A 5 9.41 -6.48 4.19
N PRO A 6 9.72 -7.74 4.57
CA PRO A 6 8.71 -8.77 4.76
C PRO A 6 7.68 -8.45 5.85
N GLU A 7 8.08 -7.77 6.93
CA GLU A 7 7.13 -7.32 7.97
C GLU A 7 6.21 -6.23 7.42
N ALA A 8 6.72 -5.31 6.60
CA ALA A 8 5.91 -4.31 5.91
C ALA A 8 4.92 -4.95 4.91
N GLU A 9 5.35 -5.96 4.14
CA GLU A 9 4.48 -6.75 3.25
C GLU A 9 3.36 -7.45 4.05
N THR A 10 3.69 -8.03 5.21
CA THR A 10 2.71 -8.67 6.11
C THR A 10 1.65 -7.67 6.59
N VAL A 11 2.07 -6.48 7.00
CA VAL A 11 1.14 -5.42 7.43
C VAL A 11 0.28 -4.94 6.27
N ALA A 12 0.85 -4.72 5.08
CA ALA A 12 0.12 -4.29 3.89
C ALA A 12 -0.93 -5.33 3.46
N ALA A 13 -0.58 -6.62 3.51
CA ALA A 13 -1.49 -7.72 3.25
C ALA A 13 -2.66 -7.74 4.26
N ARG A 14 -2.35 -7.56 5.55
CA ARG A 14 -3.37 -7.47 6.61
C ARG A 14 -4.33 -6.31 6.35
N VAL A 15 -3.83 -5.10 6.10
CA VAL A 15 -4.69 -3.92 5.82
C VAL A 15 -5.63 -4.17 4.64
N LYS A 16 -5.13 -4.74 3.54
CA LYS A 16 -5.95 -5.10 2.38
C LYS A 16 -7.02 -6.13 2.74
N GLN A 17 -6.67 -7.15 3.53
CA GLN A 17 -7.59 -8.20 3.95
C GLN A 17 -8.69 -7.66 4.87
N GLU A 18 -8.35 -6.79 5.81
CA GLU A 18 -9.33 -6.16 6.70
C GLU A 18 -10.34 -5.30 5.93
N LEU A 19 -9.89 -4.53 4.93
CA LEU A 19 -10.83 -3.79 4.07
C LEU A 19 -11.77 -4.70 3.27
N LYS A 20 -11.24 -5.84 2.79
CA LYS A 20 -12.05 -6.85 2.11
C LYS A 20 -13.12 -7.42 3.05
N LEU A 21 -12.75 -7.76 4.29
CA LEU A 21 -13.67 -8.30 5.30
C LEU A 21 -14.71 -7.27 5.76
N ALA A 22 -14.31 -6.00 5.88
CA ALA A 22 -15.20 -4.92 6.24
C ALA A 22 -16.29 -4.66 5.18
N ALA A 23 -16.08 -5.11 3.93
CA ALA A 23 -17.04 -5.05 2.83
C ALA A 23 -17.72 -3.68 2.69
N ILE A 24 -16.93 -2.61 2.83
CA ILE A 24 -17.42 -1.22 2.81
C ILE A 24 -17.96 -0.91 1.41
N PRO A 25 -19.26 -0.62 1.24
CA PRO A 25 -19.83 -0.33 -0.08
C PRO A 25 -19.19 0.90 -0.71
N HIS A 26 -18.81 0.79 -1.98
CA HIS A 26 -18.26 1.88 -2.76
C HIS A 26 -19.27 2.33 -3.83
N GLN A 27 -20.42 2.86 -3.39
CA GLN A 27 -21.58 3.14 -4.25
C GLN A 27 -21.27 4.07 -5.44
N ALA A 28 -20.32 5.00 -5.29
CA ALA A 28 -19.91 5.92 -6.35
C ALA A 28 -18.87 5.32 -7.34
N SER A 29 -18.39 4.08 -7.10
CA SER A 29 -17.40 3.44 -7.96
C SER A 29 -18.04 2.65 -9.08
N ALA A 30 -17.63 2.94 -10.31
CA ALA A 30 -17.97 2.13 -11.48
C ALA A 30 -17.08 0.88 -11.64
N VAL A 31 -16.04 0.71 -10.81
CA VAL A 31 -14.99 -0.30 -10.99
C VAL A 31 -15.11 -1.46 -10.01
N ASN A 32 -15.52 -1.19 -8.77
CA ASN A 32 -15.67 -2.22 -7.74
C ASN A 32 -16.77 -1.82 -6.75
N ALA A 33 -17.62 -2.77 -6.39
CA ALA A 33 -18.71 -2.57 -5.44
C ALA A 33 -18.23 -2.27 -4.01
N PHE A 34 -16.98 -2.59 -3.69
CA PHE A 34 -16.38 -2.39 -2.37
C PHE A 34 -15.11 -1.55 -2.41
N VAL A 35 -14.84 -0.87 -1.29
CA VAL A 35 -13.60 -0.11 -1.11
C VAL A 35 -12.40 -1.06 -1.12
N THR A 36 -11.35 -0.66 -1.82
CA THR A 36 -10.07 -1.38 -1.89
C THR A 36 -8.92 -0.41 -1.64
N VAL A 37 -7.71 -0.94 -1.42
CA VAL A 37 -6.53 -0.12 -1.11
C VAL A 37 -5.36 -0.45 -2.03
N SER A 38 -4.70 0.58 -2.53
CA SER A 38 -3.37 0.48 -3.16
C SER A 38 -2.35 1.05 -2.18
N GLN A 39 -1.22 0.38 -1.99
CA GLN A 39 -0.24 0.71 -0.95
C GLN A 39 1.15 0.76 -1.56
N GLY A 40 1.95 1.75 -1.16
CA GLY A 40 3.39 1.75 -1.41
C GLY A 40 4.13 1.50 -0.10
N ILE A 41 5.03 0.52 -0.09
CA ILE A 41 5.82 0.18 1.09
C ILE A 41 7.30 0.40 0.81
N THR A 42 8.06 0.78 1.84
CA THR A 42 9.52 0.88 1.76
C THR A 42 10.11 0.75 3.16
N CYS A 43 11.42 0.48 3.24
CA CYS A 43 12.15 0.47 4.50
C CYS A 43 13.05 1.72 4.60
N SER A 44 13.13 2.27 5.81
CA SER A 44 14.14 3.30 6.11
C SER A 44 15.55 2.71 6.00
N ALA A 45 16.49 3.50 5.50
CA ALA A 45 17.91 3.17 5.49
C ALA A 45 18.72 4.32 6.10
N PRO A 46 19.85 4.07 6.77
CA PRO A 46 20.65 5.13 7.41
C PRO A 46 21.08 6.25 6.45
N ALA A 47 21.25 5.94 5.16
CA ALA A 47 21.65 6.89 4.12
C ALA A 47 20.48 7.68 3.51
N LYS A 48 19.22 7.41 3.90
CA LYS A 48 18.04 8.07 3.34
C LYS A 48 17.46 9.10 4.29
N THR A 49 17.13 10.28 3.78
CA THR A 49 16.34 11.28 4.51
C THR A 49 14.87 10.85 4.62
N ALA A 50 14.11 11.51 5.48
CA ALA A 50 12.68 11.26 5.60
C ALA A 50 11.94 11.51 4.27
N GLU A 51 12.31 12.56 3.55
CA GLU A 51 11.74 12.93 2.24
C GLU A 51 12.01 11.85 1.20
N GLN A 52 13.22 11.26 1.20
CA GLN A 52 13.56 10.17 0.31
C GLN A 52 12.74 8.90 0.63
N ILE A 53 12.55 8.59 1.90
CA ILE A 53 11.72 7.45 2.33
C ILE A 53 10.26 7.66 1.89
N ILE A 54 9.71 8.86 2.06
CA ILE A 54 8.35 9.19 1.60
C ILE A 54 8.27 9.09 0.07
N SER A 55 9.23 9.66 -0.65
CA SER A 55 9.29 9.62 -2.11
C SER A 55 9.34 8.18 -2.65
N ASP A 56 10.08 7.29 -1.99
CA ASP A 56 10.15 5.87 -2.37
C ASP A 56 8.81 5.17 -2.16
N ALA A 57 8.16 5.41 -1.01
CA ALA A 57 6.83 4.88 -0.72
C ALA A 57 5.79 5.40 -1.72
N ASP A 58 5.83 6.68 -2.09
CA ASP A 58 4.94 7.26 -3.08
C ASP A 58 5.17 6.67 -4.47
N ALA A 59 6.43 6.50 -4.88
CA ALA A 59 6.75 5.86 -6.15
C ALA A 59 6.21 4.42 -6.21
N ALA A 60 6.34 3.66 -5.11
CA ALA A 60 5.75 2.34 -4.99
C ALA A 60 4.21 2.39 -5.03
N LEU A 61 3.57 3.35 -4.36
CA LEU A 61 2.13 3.55 -4.40
C LEU A 61 1.63 3.83 -5.84
N TYR A 62 2.36 4.64 -6.60
CA TYR A 62 2.07 4.88 -8.01
C TYR A 62 2.16 3.60 -8.83
N ARG A 63 3.24 2.81 -8.68
CA ARG A 63 3.36 1.50 -9.34
C ARG A 63 2.19 0.58 -9.01
N ALA A 64 1.73 0.56 -7.76
CA ALA A 64 0.59 -0.25 -7.34
C ALA A 64 -0.70 0.18 -8.04
N LYS A 65 -0.91 1.50 -8.23
CA LYS A 65 -2.08 2.05 -8.93
C LYS A 65 -2.06 1.73 -10.42
N GLU A 66 -0.90 1.82 -11.06
CA GLU A 66 -0.73 1.53 -12.49
C GLU A 66 -0.85 0.03 -12.77
N SER A 67 -0.35 -0.80 -11.86
CA SER A 67 -0.33 -2.26 -12.00
C SER A 67 -1.63 -2.95 -11.56
N GLY A 68 -2.77 -2.28 -11.78
CA GLY A 68 -4.11 -2.85 -11.55
C GLY A 68 -4.77 -2.48 -10.21
N ARG A 69 -4.16 -1.63 -9.38
CA ARG A 69 -4.68 -1.20 -8.07
C ARG A 69 -4.92 -2.38 -7.12
N ASN A 70 -5.53 -2.11 -5.96
CA ASN A 70 -5.92 -3.11 -4.97
C ASN A 70 -4.75 -4.06 -4.60
N ARG A 71 -3.54 -3.52 -4.41
CA ARG A 71 -2.31 -4.28 -4.17
C ARG A 71 -1.27 -3.41 -3.47
N TRP A 72 -0.15 -4.01 -3.06
CA TRP A 72 1.03 -3.28 -2.64
C TRP A 72 2.16 -3.46 -3.65
N GLU A 73 3.06 -2.48 -3.67
CA GLU A 73 4.36 -2.52 -4.34
C GLU A 73 5.42 -2.00 -3.37
N LYS A 74 6.67 -2.39 -3.64
CA LYS A 74 7.87 -1.97 -2.91
C LYS A 74 8.78 -1.14 -3.80
#